data_AF-A0A9P8ADN1-F1
#
_entry.id   AF-A0A9P8ADN1-F1
#
_cell.length_a   1.000
_cell.length_b   1.000
_cell.length_c   1.000
_cell.angle_alpha   90.00
_cell.angle_beta   90.00
_cell.angle_gamma   90.00
#
_symmetry.space_group_name_H-M   'P 1'
#
loop_
_entity.id
_entity.type
_entity.pdbx_description
1 polymer ?
#
loop_
_entity_poly.entity_id
_entity_poly.type
_entity_poly.pdbx_seq_one_letter_code
_entity_poly.pdbx_strand_id
1 'polypeptide(L)'
;MGAREGIQALRDTGFRLIIVTARSRDVQEDGWKWVDKWFHGLFGYVACTGQFTDADTNSREVATELSKEEVCDGLNAALLIGDSSENALEVSTASPPTRRTPALLFGGYEWNSRLTPAADAIDTMAFDTRVQIEGSKECWKEEKLEDHIPEGTPLHRVKD
;
A
#
# COMPACT_ATOMS: atom_id res chain seq x y z
N MET A 1 13.30 3.11 18.52
CA MET A 1 11.92 3.66 18.54
C MET A 1 11.03 2.64 17.86
N GLY A 2 9.83 2.40 18.37
CA GLY A 2 8.87 1.50 17.73
C GLY A 2 7.84 2.28 16.91
N ALA A 3 6.96 1.54 16.21
CA ALA A 3 5.89 2.12 15.40
C ALA A 3 4.96 3.04 16.22
N ARG A 4 4.69 2.70 17.49
CA ARG A 4 3.81 3.49 18.36
C ARG A 4 4.38 4.87 18.68
N GLU A 5 5.67 4.95 19.01
CA GLU A 5 6.32 6.23 19.30
C GLU A 5 6.35 7.14 18.06
N GLY A 6 6.62 6.57 16.88
CA GLY A 6 6.58 7.32 15.62
C GLY A 6 5.18 7.86 15.29
N ILE A 7 4.14 7.02 15.43
CA ILE A 7 2.74 7.41 15.23
C ILE A 7 2.35 8.51 16.22
N GLN A 8 2.71 8.38 17.50
CA GLN A 8 2.45 9.40 18.51
C GLN A 8 3.12 10.73 18.14
N ALA A 9 4.39 10.71 17.74
CA ALA A 9 5.12 11.92 17.35
C ALA A 9 4.44 12.64 16.17
N LEU A 10 3.98 11.89 15.15
CA LEU A 10 3.23 12.46 14.03
C LEU A 10 1.94 13.14 14.52
N ARG A 11 1.18 12.50 15.40
CA ARG A 11 -0.02 13.10 15.98
C ARG A 11 0.29 14.37 16.77
N ASP A 12 1.33 14.35 17.59
CA ASP A 12 1.74 15.49 18.43
C ASP A 12 2.20 16.69 17.58
N THR A 13 2.72 16.44 16.38
CA THR A 13 3.02 17.49 15.39
C THR A 13 1.79 18.03 14.64
N GLY A 14 0.60 17.50 14.91
CA GLY A 14 -0.67 18.00 14.37
C GLY A 14 -1.21 17.25 13.17
N PHE A 15 -0.63 16.11 12.78
CA PHE A 15 -1.17 15.31 11.69
C PHE A 15 -2.41 14.51 12.11
N ARG A 16 -3.39 14.44 11.20
CA ARG A 16 -4.49 13.48 11.30
C ARG A 16 -4.05 12.15 10.68
N LEU A 17 -4.08 11.09 11.48
CA LEU A 17 -3.67 9.76 11.04
C LEU A 17 -4.89 8.92 10.64
N ILE A 18 -4.83 8.33 9.45
CA ILE A 18 -5.88 7.51 8.85
C ILE A 18 -5.22 6.23 8.33
N ILE A 19 -5.85 5.09 8.57
CA ILE A 19 -5.37 3.81 8.02
C ILE A 19 -6.07 3.59 6.69
N VAL A 20 -5.31 3.31 5.62
CA VAL A 20 -5.84 2.90 4.32
C VAL A 20 -5.41 1.46 4.07
N THR A 21 -6.35 0.55 3.81
CA THR A 21 -6.07 -0.89 3.71
C THR A 21 -6.78 -1.53 2.53
N ALA A 22 -6.13 -2.53 1.93
CA ALA A 22 -6.69 -3.34 0.84
C ALA A 22 -7.73 -4.38 1.30
N ARG A 23 -7.89 -4.54 2.62
CA ARG A 23 -8.86 -5.48 3.19
C ARG A 23 -10.30 -5.09 2.83
N SER A 24 -11.19 -6.08 2.80
CA SER A 24 -12.62 -5.86 2.63
C SER A 24 -13.24 -5.16 3.84
N ARG A 25 -14.45 -4.61 3.66
CA ARG A 25 -15.18 -3.94 4.75
C ARG A 25 -15.63 -4.90 5.84
N ASP A 26 -15.80 -6.19 5.54
CA ASP A 26 -16.29 -7.18 6.50
C ASP A 26 -15.34 -7.39 7.69
N VAL A 27 -14.04 -7.13 7.50
CA VAL A 27 -13.03 -7.22 8.57
C VAL A 27 -12.71 -5.86 9.20
N GLN A 28 -13.40 -4.79 8.80
CA GLN A 28 -13.11 -3.43 9.24
C GLN A 28 -13.36 -3.26 10.74
N GLU A 29 -14.45 -3.81 11.27
CA GLU A 29 -14.81 -3.65 12.68
C GLU A 29 -13.79 -4.33 13.60
N ASP A 30 -13.40 -5.56 13.29
CA ASP A 30 -12.42 -6.29 14.09
C ASP A 30 -11.01 -5.70 13.94
N GLY A 31 -10.67 -5.22 12.73
CA GLY A 31 -9.47 -4.42 12.52
C GLY A 31 -9.46 -3.16 13.39
N TRP A 32 -10.60 -2.46 13.48
CA TRP A 32 -10.72 -1.27 14.31
C TRP A 32 -10.59 -1.58 15.80
N LYS A 33 -11.21 -2.66 16.30
CA LYS A 33 -11.03 -3.10 17.70
C LYS A 33 -9.56 -3.34 18.04
N TRP A 34 -8.80 -3.93 17.12
CA TRP A 34 -7.36 -4.14 17.30
C TRP A 34 -6.60 -2.81 17.32
N VAL A 35 -6.89 -1.91 16.38
CA VAL A 35 -6.26 -0.57 16.33
C VAL A 35 -6.57 0.21 17.59
N ASP A 36 -7.82 0.24 18.04
CA ASP A 36 -8.22 0.97 19.23
C ASP A 36 -7.56 0.40 20.50
N LYS A 37 -7.44 -0.93 20.61
CA LYS A 37 -6.74 -1.56 21.72
C LYS A 37 -5.27 -1.13 21.84
N TRP A 38 -4.56 -1.00 20.72
CA TRP A 38 -3.10 -0.78 20.71
C TRP A 38 -2.66 0.63 20.33
N PHE A 39 -3.54 1.45 19.78
CA PHE A 39 -3.30 2.80 19.30
C PHE A 39 -4.48 3.72 19.61
N HIS A 40 -5.15 3.48 20.75
CA HIS A 40 -6.32 4.23 21.21
C HIS A 40 -6.15 5.74 21.03
N GLY A 41 -7.11 6.35 20.32
CA GLY A 41 -7.16 7.80 20.08
C GLY A 41 -6.11 8.35 19.10
N LEU A 42 -5.22 7.53 18.53
CA LEU A 42 -4.19 7.99 17.59
C LEU A 42 -4.69 8.08 16.15
N PHE A 43 -5.50 7.13 15.71
CA PHE A 43 -6.09 7.10 14.38
C PHE A 43 -7.53 7.60 14.40
N GLY A 44 -7.96 8.22 13.29
CA GLY A 44 -9.34 8.67 13.12
C GLY A 44 -10.29 7.55 12.68
N TYR A 45 -9.93 6.82 11.61
CA TYR A 45 -10.69 5.68 11.08
C TYR A 45 -9.83 4.84 10.12
N VAL A 46 -10.41 3.73 9.66
CA VAL A 46 -9.85 2.82 8.64
C VAL A 46 -10.66 2.97 7.35
N ALA A 47 -10.01 3.31 6.24
CA ALA A 47 -10.55 3.28 4.89
C ALA A 47 -10.19 1.94 4.24
N CYS A 48 -11.19 1.14 3.89
CA CYS A 48 -11.02 -0.13 3.18
C CYS A 48 -11.23 0.10 1.68
N THR A 49 -10.26 -0.27 0.85
CA THR A 49 -10.36 -0.17 -0.61
C THR A 49 -11.06 -1.37 -1.23
N GLY A 50 -11.06 -2.54 -0.57
CA GLY A 50 -11.67 -3.75 -1.11
C GLY A 50 -10.91 -4.36 -2.28
N GLN A 51 -9.64 -4.01 -2.51
CA GLN A 51 -8.84 -4.43 -3.67
C GLN A 51 -8.71 -5.97 -3.89
N PHE A 52 -9.25 -6.79 -2.98
CA PHE A 52 -9.23 -8.25 -3.03
C PHE A 52 -10.62 -8.88 -2.83
N THR A 53 -11.73 -8.15 -3.03
CA THR A 53 -13.06 -8.77 -2.97
C THR A 53 -13.26 -9.62 -4.23
N ASP A 54 -13.39 -10.94 -4.05
CA ASP A 54 -13.86 -11.80 -5.13
C ASP A 54 -15.21 -11.28 -5.60
N ALA A 55 -15.33 -10.96 -6.90
CA ALA A 55 -16.56 -10.49 -7.51
C ALA A 55 -17.62 -11.60 -7.48
N ASP A 56 -18.31 -11.72 -6.34
CA ASP A 56 -19.38 -12.68 -6.17
C ASP A 56 -20.52 -12.29 -7.13
N THR A 57 -20.80 -13.16 -8.09
CA THR A 57 -21.46 -12.84 -9.37
C THR A 57 -22.97 -12.55 -9.26
N ASN A 58 -23.47 -12.18 -8.08
CA ASN A 58 -24.90 -12.04 -7.80
C ASN A 58 -25.30 -10.86 -6.90
N SER A 59 -24.39 -10.00 -6.48
CA SER A 59 -24.78 -8.75 -5.79
C SER A 59 -24.85 -7.60 -6.80
N ARG A 60 -26.00 -6.90 -6.81
CA ARG A 60 -26.23 -5.68 -7.60
C ARG A 60 -25.49 -4.46 -7.04
N GLU A 61 -24.59 -4.65 -6.08
CA GLU A 61 -23.77 -3.58 -5.53
C GLU A 61 -22.54 -3.41 -6.42
N VAL A 62 -22.53 -2.34 -7.19
CA VAL A 62 -21.29 -1.77 -7.71
C VAL A 62 -20.54 -1.25 -6.47
N ALA A 63 -19.82 -2.12 -5.77
CA ALA A 63 -18.80 -1.70 -4.85
C ALA A 63 -17.74 -1.01 -5.71
N THR A 64 -17.77 0.31 -5.76
CA THR A 64 -16.69 1.09 -6.37
C THR A 64 -15.46 0.89 -5.48
N GLU A 65 -14.69 -0.14 -5.76
CA GLU A 65 -13.38 -0.38 -5.16
C GLU A 65 -12.48 0.79 -5.55
N LEU A 66 -12.21 1.66 -4.58
CA LEU A 66 -11.35 2.82 -4.79
C LEU A 66 -9.90 2.38 -4.66
N SER A 67 -9.01 2.80 -5.55
CA SER A 67 -7.58 2.57 -5.36
C SER A 67 -7.05 3.35 -4.14
N LYS A 68 -5.86 2.98 -3.64
CA LYS A 68 -5.25 3.76 -2.55
C LYS A 68 -4.89 5.17 -3.00
N GLU A 69 -4.57 5.35 -4.27
CA GLU A 69 -4.38 6.67 -4.89
C GLU A 69 -5.66 7.51 -4.76
N GLU A 70 -6.81 6.99 -5.20
CA GLU A 70 -8.09 7.71 -5.13
C GLU A 70 -8.48 8.05 -3.69
N VAL A 71 -8.23 7.14 -2.75
CA VAL A 71 -8.45 7.41 -1.33
C VAL A 71 -7.50 8.51 -0.82
N CYS A 72 -6.21 8.47 -1.16
CA CYS A 72 -5.25 9.48 -0.73
C CYS A 72 -5.59 10.87 -1.30
N ASP A 73 -5.99 10.93 -2.58
CA ASP A 73 -6.41 12.16 -3.25
C ASP A 73 -7.66 12.76 -2.59
N GLY A 74 -8.71 11.94 -2.40
CA GLY A 74 -9.95 12.38 -1.74
C GLY A 74 -9.75 12.87 -0.30
N LEU A 75 -8.71 12.38 0.39
CA LEU A 75 -8.33 12.83 1.73
C LEU A 75 -7.40 14.04 1.74
N ASN A 76 -6.94 14.50 0.57
CA ASN A 76 -5.86 15.46 0.44
C ASN A 76 -4.62 15.06 1.26
N ALA A 77 -4.31 13.76 1.29
CA ALA A 77 -3.28 13.20 2.15
C ALA A 77 -1.94 13.91 1.96
N ALA A 78 -1.26 14.27 3.06
CA ALA A 78 0.03 14.96 2.99
C ALA A 78 1.19 13.99 2.67
N LEU A 79 1.05 12.73 3.09
CA LEU A 79 2.04 11.68 2.97
C LEU A 79 1.33 10.32 3.07
N LEU A 80 1.72 9.37 2.23
CA LEU A 80 1.42 7.95 2.40
C LEU A 80 2.61 7.27 3.08
N ILE A 81 2.37 6.47 4.12
CA ILE A 81 3.38 5.59 4.73
C ILE A 81 2.89 4.15 4.55
N GLY A 82 3.70 3.30 3.93
CA GLY A 82 3.34 1.90 3.69
C GLY A 82 4.54 1.07 3.28
N ASP A 83 4.34 -0.24 3.11
CA ASP A 83 5.39 -1.21 2.81
C ASP A 83 5.25 -1.83 1.41
N SER A 84 4.19 -1.54 0.65
CA SER A 84 4.02 -1.99 -0.73
C SER A 84 4.61 -0.99 -1.72
N SER A 85 5.53 -1.48 -2.55
CA SER A 85 6.18 -0.73 -3.63
C SER A 85 5.19 -0.26 -4.69
N GLU A 86 4.22 -1.10 -5.06
CA GLU A 86 3.19 -0.79 -6.04
C GLU A 86 2.31 0.36 -5.58
N ASN A 87 1.78 0.29 -4.35
CA ASN A 87 0.93 1.34 -3.79
C ASN A 87 1.70 2.65 -3.60
N ALA A 88 2.96 2.58 -3.16
CA ALA A 88 3.80 3.76 -3.00
C ALA A 88 4.07 4.43 -4.36
N LEU A 89 4.35 3.64 -5.40
CA LEU A 89 4.60 4.13 -6.74
C LEU A 89 3.34 4.72 -7.37
N GLU A 90 2.20 4.03 -7.30
CA GLU A 90 0.90 4.47 -7.82
C GLU A 90 0.53 5.86 -7.25
N VAL A 91 0.56 6.00 -5.92
CA VAL A 91 0.17 7.24 -5.22
C VAL A 91 1.13 8.40 -5.49
N SER A 92 2.43 8.10 -5.67
CA SER A 92 3.47 9.13 -5.92
C SER A 92 3.61 9.52 -7.40
N THR A 93 3.15 8.67 -8.32
CA THR A 93 3.20 8.92 -9.77
C THR A 93 1.84 9.28 -10.39
N ALA A 94 0.78 9.30 -9.57
CA ALA A 94 -0.56 9.78 -9.87
C ALA A 94 -0.58 10.97 -10.85
N SER A 95 -1.52 10.93 -11.80
CA SER A 95 -1.65 11.91 -12.87
C SER A 95 -3.05 12.53 -12.86
N PRO A 96 -3.22 13.78 -13.33
CA PRO A 96 -4.49 14.48 -13.23
C PRO A 96 -5.70 13.64 -13.68
N PRO A 97 -6.83 13.68 -12.95
CA PRO A 97 -7.19 14.69 -11.95
C PRO A 97 -6.60 14.46 -10.53
N THR A 98 -6.04 13.30 -10.25
CA THR A 98 -5.49 12.98 -8.93
C THR A 98 -4.17 13.69 -8.68
N ARG A 99 -3.95 14.09 -7.43
CA ARG A 99 -2.71 14.73 -7.00
C ARG A 99 -1.68 13.67 -6.62
N ARG A 100 -0.44 13.86 -7.09
CA ARG A 100 0.72 13.15 -6.53
C ARG A 100 0.81 13.39 -5.04
N THR A 101 0.75 12.31 -4.29
CA THR A 101 0.94 12.32 -2.84
C THR A 101 2.32 11.73 -2.56
N PRO A 102 3.18 12.44 -1.82
CA PRO A 102 4.47 11.87 -1.40
C PRO A 102 4.27 10.53 -0.70
N ALA A 103 5.16 9.59 -0.95
CA ALA A 103 5.12 8.26 -0.35
C ALA A 103 6.42 7.96 0.39
N LEU A 104 6.31 7.40 1.59
CA LEU A 104 7.39 6.82 2.36
C LEU A 104 7.22 5.30 2.35
N LEU A 105 8.07 4.62 1.58
CA LEU A 105 8.14 3.17 1.52
C LEU A 105 9.00 2.66 2.69
N PHE A 106 8.33 2.15 3.71
CA PHE A 106 8.93 1.73 4.96
C PHE A 106 9.33 0.24 4.94
N GLY A 107 10.49 -0.06 5.50
CA GLY A 107 11.02 -1.40 5.69
C GLY A 107 11.92 -1.85 4.55
N GLY A 108 12.94 -2.65 4.89
CA GLY A 108 13.83 -3.32 3.94
C GLY A 108 13.34 -4.69 3.51
N TYR A 109 12.04 -4.85 3.27
CA TYR A 109 11.43 -6.16 3.02
C TYR A 109 11.64 -6.65 1.59
N GLU A 110 11.77 -7.96 1.40
CA GLU A 110 12.00 -8.58 0.09
C GLU A 110 10.82 -8.38 -0.87
N TRP A 111 9.59 -8.23 -0.38
CA TRP A 111 8.43 -7.96 -1.24
C TRP A 111 8.42 -6.53 -1.79
N ASN A 112 9.07 -5.58 -1.10
CA ASN A 112 9.09 -4.19 -1.52
C ASN A 112 10.35 -3.83 -2.33
N SER A 113 11.28 -4.78 -2.52
CA SER A 113 12.50 -4.57 -3.29
C SER A 113 12.25 -4.45 -4.80
N ARG A 114 11.09 -4.93 -5.28
CA ARG A 114 10.69 -4.96 -6.69
C ARG A 114 9.22 -4.58 -6.85
N LEU A 115 8.78 -4.37 -8.09
CA LEU A 115 7.36 -4.31 -8.43
C LEU A 115 6.90 -5.69 -8.85
N THR A 116 5.64 -6.00 -8.53
CA THR A 116 4.92 -7.15 -9.07
C THR A 116 3.74 -6.62 -9.88
N PRO A 117 3.91 -6.31 -11.18
CA PRO A 117 2.82 -5.80 -12.00
C PRO A 117 1.69 -6.83 -12.10
N ALA A 118 0.43 -6.36 -12.01
CA ALA A 118 -0.74 -7.24 -12.16
C ALA A 118 -0.91 -7.82 -13.59
N ALA A 119 -0.07 -7.42 -14.54
CA ALA A 119 -0.22 -7.74 -15.96
C ALA A 119 0.29 -9.13 -16.34
N ASP A 120 1.16 -9.75 -15.53
CA ASP A 120 1.75 -11.04 -15.86
C ASP A 120 1.11 -12.16 -15.01
N ALA A 121 0.44 -13.10 -15.67
CA ALA A 121 -0.09 -14.31 -15.04
C ALA A 121 0.99 -15.19 -14.38
N ILE A 122 2.26 -14.89 -14.65
CA ILE A 122 3.45 -15.50 -14.05
C ILE A 122 3.75 -14.89 -12.67
N ASP A 123 3.36 -13.64 -12.43
CA ASP A 123 3.66 -12.88 -11.22
C ASP A 123 2.64 -13.09 -10.10
N THR A 124 1.47 -13.63 -10.44
CA THR A 124 0.51 -14.18 -9.47
C THR A 124 0.86 -15.62 -9.05
N MET A 125 1.90 -16.21 -9.63
CA MET A 125 2.33 -17.56 -9.28
C MET A 125 3.05 -17.58 -7.93
N ALA A 126 2.85 -18.66 -7.18
CA ALA A 126 3.68 -18.95 -6.02
C ALA A 126 5.15 -19.00 -6.45
N PHE A 127 6.05 -18.54 -5.56
CA PHE A 127 7.50 -18.45 -5.79
C PHE A 127 8.07 -19.70 -6.47
N ASP A 128 7.73 -20.88 -5.95
CA ASP A 128 8.22 -22.16 -6.48
C ASP A 128 7.85 -22.40 -7.95
N THR A 129 6.64 -21.99 -8.34
CA THR A 129 6.14 -22.12 -9.71
C THR A 129 6.88 -21.17 -10.67
N ARG A 130 7.14 -19.93 -10.24
CA ARG A 130 7.90 -18.96 -11.05
C ARG A 130 9.36 -19.41 -11.24
N VAL A 131 10.01 -19.92 -10.19
CA VAL A 131 11.37 -20.49 -10.26
C VAL A 131 11.47 -21.67 -11.23
N GLN A 132 10.45 -22.54 -11.26
CA GLN A 132 10.40 -23.67 -12.19
C GLN A 132 10.26 -23.25 -13.65
N ILE A 133 9.46 -22.22 -13.93
CA ILE A 133 9.22 -21.72 -15.29
C ILE A 133 10.41 -20.93 -15.83
N GLU A 134 11.03 -20.09 -15.00
CA GLU A 134 12.15 -19.23 -15.42
C GLU A 134 13.50 -19.95 -15.46
N GLY A 135 13.53 -21.25 -15.11
CA GLY A 135 14.67 -22.12 -15.37
C GLY A 135 15.93 -21.69 -14.62
N SER A 136 15.80 -21.47 -13.30
CA SER A 136 16.90 -21.08 -12.39
C SER A 136 17.48 -19.68 -12.59
N LYS A 137 16.86 -18.81 -13.39
CA LYS A 137 17.17 -17.38 -13.36
C LYS A 137 16.64 -16.79 -12.07
N GLU A 138 17.52 -16.15 -11.30
CA GLU A 138 17.16 -15.47 -10.06
C GLU A 138 16.66 -14.06 -10.38
N CYS A 139 15.56 -13.94 -11.14
CA CYS A 139 14.98 -12.66 -11.58
C CYS A 139 14.81 -11.66 -10.42
N TRP A 140 14.51 -12.15 -9.22
CA TRP A 140 14.37 -11.39 -7.98
C TRP A 140 15.66 -10.70 -7.49
N LYS A 141 16.83 -11.04 -8.04
CA LYS A 141 18.11 -10.34 -7.74
C LYS A 141 18.41 -9.20 -8.71
N GLU A 142 17.86 -9.27 -9.92
CA GLU A 142 18.12 -8.32 -10.99
C GLU A 142 17.05 -7.24 -11.04
N GLU A 143 15.78 -7.60 -10.80
CA GLU A 143 14.65 -6.68 -10.76
C GLU A 143 14.70 -5.79 -9.52
N LYS A 144 14.83 -4.48 -9.74
CA LYS A 144 14.85 -3.48 -8.68
C LYS A 144 13.73 -2.48 -8.86
N LEU A 145 13.10 -2.10 -7.75
CA LEU A 145 12.11 -1.03 -7.74
C LEU A 145 12.70 0.27 -8.28
N GLU A 146 13.95 0.56 -7.97
CA GLU A 146 14.64 1.80 -8.35
C GLU A 146 14.66 2.02 -9.87
N ASP A 147 14.68 0.95 -10.66
CA ASP A 147 14.68 1.02 -12.12
C ASP A 147 13.33 1.49 -12.70
N HIS A 148 12.27 1.48 -11.87
CA HIS A 148 10.90 1.80 -12.25
C HIS A 148 10.38 3.12 -11.67
N ILE A 149 11.19 3.83 -10.89
CA ILE A 149 10.80 5.12 -10.29
C ILE A 149 11.16 6.25 -11.26
N PRO A 150 10.19 7.00 -11.82
CA PRO A 150 10.49 8.15 -12.66
C PRO A 150 11.29 9.22 -11.90
N GLU A 151 12.19 9.91 -12.59
CA GLU A 151 12.96 11.00 -11.99
C GLU A 151 12.05 12.08 -11.38
N GLY A 152 12.36 12.53 -10.17
CA GLY A 152 11.58 13.52 -9.44
C GLY A 152 10.30 12.99 -8.79
N THR A 153 10.06 11.68 -8.80
CA THR A 153 8.94 11.07 -8.07
C THR A 153 9.14 11.27 -6.55
N PRO A 154 8.14 11.79 -5.81
CA PRO A 154 8.24 12.03 -4.37
C PRO A 154 8.07 10.73 -3.57
N LEU A 155 8.87 9.71 -3.87
CA LEU A 155 8.91 8.42 -3.19
C LEU A 155 10.23 8.28 -2.44
N HIS A 156 10.16 8.15 -1.13
CA HIS A 156 11.31 7.98 -0.26
C HIS A 156 11.32 6.59 0.37
N ARG A 157 12.46 5.87 0.33
CA ARG A 157 12.61 4.57 0.97
C ARG A 157 13.34 4.68 2.30
N VAL A 158 12.83 4.01 3.33
CA VAL A 158 13.46 3.91 4.65
C VAL A 158 13.67 2.45 4.99
N LYS A 159 14.94 2.03 5.10
CA LYS A 159 15.35 0.70 5.52
C LYS A 159 15.85 0.81 6.96
N ASP A 160 15.00 0.46 7.93
CA ASP A 160 15.41 0.37 9.34
C ASP A 160 16.36 -0.82 9.57
#